data_AF-A0A350QZ36-F1
#
_entry.id   AF-A0A350QZ36-F1
#
_cell.length_a   1.000
_cell.length_b   1.000
_cell.length_c   1.000
_cell.angle_alpha   90.00
_cell.angle_beta   90.00
_cell.angle_gamma   90.00
#
_symmetry.space_group_name_H-M   'P 1'
#
loop_
_entity.id
_entity.type
_entity.pdbx_description
1 polymer ?
#
loop_
_entity_poly.entity_id
_entity_poly.type
_entity_poly.pdbx_seq_one_letter_code
_entity_poly.pdbx_strand_id
1 'polypeptide(L)' 'FTMWMAGGGAKPGISLGQTDELGFHVTEDPVHVHDLQATVLQLMGIDHTRLSF' A
#
# COMPACT_ATOMS: atom_id res chain seq x y z
N PHE A 1 0.83 9.10 5.37
CA PHE A 1 -0.39 8.42 5.84
C PHE A 1 -0.02 6.98 6.17
N THR A 2 -0.62 6.37 7.20
CA THR A 2 -0.33 4.98 7.60
C THR A 2 -1.55 4.11 7.30
N MET A 3 -1.34 2.93 6.71
CA MET A 3 -2.41 1.96 6.45
C MET A 3 -2.05 0.60 7.03
N TRP A 4 -3.07 -0.15 7.43
CA TRP A 4 -2.94 -1.53 7.89
C TRP A 4 -3.76 -2.44 6.97
N MET A 5 -3.19 -3.60 6.60
CA MET A 5 -3.82 -4.55 5.68
C MET A 5 -3.75 -5.98 6.25
N ALA A 6 -4.81 -6.76 6.02
CA ALA A 6 -4.87 -8.17 6.35
C ALA A 6 -5.80 -8.92 5.37
N GLY A 7 -5.59 -10.22 5.20
CA GLY A 7 -6.38 -11.05 4.29
C GLY A 7 -6.01 -10.85 2.81
N GLY A 8 -6.88 -11.31 1.89
CA GLY A 8 -6.71 -11.11 0.44
C GLY A 8 -5.46 -11.74 -0.19
N GLY A 9 -4.74 -12.61 0.53
CA GLY A 9 -3.44 -13.13 0.08
C GLY A 9 -2.27 -12.15 0.29
N ALA A 10 -2.48 -11.05 1.02
CA ALA A 10 -1.39 -10.16 1.43
C ALA A 10 -0.35 -10.92 2.26
N LYS A 11 0.93 -10.62 2.03
CA LYS A 11 2.04 -11.27 2.75
C LYS A 11 1.93 -10.96 4.25
N PRO A 12 1.84 -11.97 5.14
CA PRO A 12 1.72 -11.74 6.57
C PRO A 12 3.03 -11.26 7.18
N GLY A 13 2.95 -10.49 8.26
CA GLY A 13 4.10 -10.10 9.09
C GLY A 13 5.06 -9.10 8.45
N ILE A 14 4.58 -8.31 7.49
CA ILE A 14 5.38 -7.25 6.84
C ILE A 14 5.05 -5.87 7.43
N SER A 15 6.10 -5.08 7.66
CA SER A 15 6.03 -3.64 7.89
C SER A 15 6.86 -2.98 6.78
N LEU A 16 6.28 -2.03 6.06
CA LEU A 16 6.93 -1.32 4.95
C LEU A 16 6.82 0.19 5.14
N GLY A 17 7.94 0.87 4.97
CA GLY A 17 8.08 2.30 5.11
C GLY A 17 8.26 2.76 6.56
N GLN A 18 8.73 3.99 6.69
CA GLN A 18 8.86 4.68 7.96
C GLN A 18 8.47 6.15 7.81
N THR A 19 8.03 6.76 8.91
CA THR A 19 7.78 8.19 9.00
C THR A 19 8.76 8.84 9.96
N ASP A 20 8.91 10.17 9.86
CA ASP A 20 9.66 10.94 10.86
C ASP A 20 9.10 10.75 12.29
N GLU A 21 9.84 11.22 13.29
CA GLU A 21 9.47 11.05 14.72
C GLU A 21 8.10 11.63 15.07
N LEU A 22 7.61 12.60 14.28
CA LEU A 22 6.32 13.24 14.47
C LEU A 22 5.20 12.63 13.60
N GLY A 23 5.55 11.74 12.67
CA GLY A 23 4.64 11.09 11.74
C GLY A 23 4.20 11.95 10.56
N PHE A 24 4.87 13.07 10.25
CA PHE A 24 4.42 14.01 9.23
C PHE A 24 4.91 13.67 7.83
N HIS A 25 6.16 13.23 7.70
CA HIS A 25 6.77 12.90 6.42
C HIS A 25 7.24 11.45 6.39
N VAL A 26 7.27 10.88 5.18
CA VAL A 26 7.87 9.56 4.95
C VAL A 26 9.38 9.71 4.87
N THR A 27 10.10 8.88 5.62
CA THR A 27 11.56 8.85 5.67
C THR A 27 12.15 7.68 4.88
N GLU A 28 11.44 6.55 4.80
CA GLU A 28 11.87 5.34 4.10
C GLU A 28 10.73 4.69 3.30
N ASP A 29 11.06 4.08 2.16
CA ASP A 29 10.19 3.31 1.26
C ASP A 29 8.79 3.93 1.03
N PRO A 30 8.71 5.12 0.38
CA PRO A 30 7.43 5.76 0.12
C PRO A 30 6.57 4.94 -0.84
N VAL A 31 5.31 4.75 -0.45
CA VAL A 31 4.29 4.12 -1.30
C VAL A 31 3.26 5.18 -1.67
N HIS A 32 3.04 5.34 -2.98
CA HIS A 32 1.97 6.21 -3.46
C HIS A 32 0.60 5.54 -3.24
N VAL A 33 -0.43 6.33 -2.95
CA VAL A 33 -1.78 5.79 -2.68
C VAL A 33 -2.34 4.98 -3.86
N HIS A 34 -2.01 5.38 -5.09
CA HIS A 34 -2.42 4.66 -6.30
C HIS A 34 -1.80 3.26 -6.40
N ASP A 35 -0.52 3.11 -6.05
CA ASP A 35 0.16 1.81 -6.09
C ASP A 35 -0.37 0.87 -5.00
N LEU A 36 -0.74 1.43 -3.85
CA LEU A 36 -1.42 0.69 -2.79
C LEU A 36 -2.79 0.18 -3.25
N GLN A 37 -3.59 1.04 -3.89
CA GLN A 37 -4.88 0.64 -4.47
C GLN A 37 -4.71 -0.41 -5.57
N ALA A 38 -3.72 -0.25 -6.44
CA ALA A 38 -3.37 -1.24 -7.46
C ALA A 38 -3.04 -2.61 -6.85
N THR A 39 -2.29 -2.62 -5.74
CA THR A 39 -1.97 -3.84 -4.99
C THR A 39 -3.22 -4.50 -4.42
N VAL A 40 -4.14 -3.73 -3.84
CA VAL A 40 -5.40 -4.25 -3.31
C VAL A 40 -6.26 -4.88 -4.43
N LEU A 41 -6.37 -4.20 -5.58
CA LEU A 41 -7.08 -4.73 -6.74
C LEU A 41 -6.45 -6.02 -7.27
N GLN A 42 -5.12 -6.05 -7.37
CA GLN A 42 -4.37 -7.24 -7.79
C GLN A 42 -4.63 -8.43 -6.86
N LEU A 43 -4.66 -8.22 -5.54
CA LEU A 43 -4.94 -9.25 -4.54
C LEU A 43 -6.37 -9.81 -4.66
N MET A 44 -7.32 -9.02 -5.19
CA MET A 44 -8.68 -9.46 -5.50
C MET A 44 -8.82 -10.09 -6.90
N GLY A 45 -7.73 -10.17 -7.67
CA GLY A 45 -7.74 -10.69 -9.04
C GLY A 45 -8.27 -9.71 -10.09
N ILE A 46 -8.28 -8.41 -9.79
CA ILE A 46 -8.74 -7.34 -10.68
C ILE A 46 -7.54 -6.59 -11.25
N ASP A 47 -7.49 -6.44 -12.57
CA ASP A 47 -6.48 -5.64 -13.26
C ASP A 47 -6.77 -4.14 -13.08
N HIS A 48 -5.95 -3.47 -12.28
CA HIS A 48 -6.09 -2.05 -11.95
C HIS A 48 -5.90 -1.11 -13.14
N THR A 49 -5.16 -1.53 -14.17
CA THR A 49 -4.88 -0.69 -15.35
C THR A 49 -6.12 -0.46 -16.20
N ARG A 50 -7.10 -1.38 -16.12
CA ARG A 50 -8.39 -1.29 -16.82
C ARG A 50 -9.38 -0.31 -16.19
N LEU A 51 -9.07 0.22 -15.02
CA LEU A 51 -9.87 1.17 -14.26
C LEU A 51 -9.16 2.53 -14.09
N SER A 52 -8.04 2.71 -14.78
CA SER A 52 -7.28 3.96 -14.79
C SER A 52 -7.90 4.92 -15.82
N PHE A 53 -8.44 6.05 -15.37
CA PHE A 53 -9.05 7.11 -16.20
C PHE A 53 -8.44 8.47 -15.87
#